data_AF-A0A7W0L5K3-F1
#
_entry.id   AF-A0A7W0L5K3-F1
#
_cell.length_a   1.000
_cell.length_b   1.000
_cell.length_c   1.000
_cell.angle_alpha   90.00
_cell.angle_beta   90.00
_cell.angle_gamma   90.00
#
_symmetry.space_group_name_H-M   'P 1'
#
loop_
_entity.id
_entity.type
_entity.pdbx_description
1 polymer ?
#
loop_
_entity_poly.entity_id
_entity_poly.type
_entity_poly.pdbx_seq_one_letter_code
_entity_poly.pdbx_strand_id
1 'polypeptide(L)'
;MALILDTGPLYASLDRSDDDHARCRLLIEEANEPLLIPAPVLVELDYLIHRSLGPGVLVALLADIDSGAYQVVDVTSTDHRRIAELCDRYSDMDIGYVDAAVLAVVERLGEPKLATLDRRHFGVLR
;
A
#
# COMPACT_ATOMS: atom_id res chain seq x y z
N MET A 1 -10.28 6.16 11.79
CA MET A 1 -10.46 4.88 11.10
C MET A 1 -10.34 5.15 9.63
N ALA A 2 -9.34 4.57 9.02
CA ALA A 2 -8.90 4.78 7.66
C ALA A 2 -8.56 3.42 7.03
N LEU A 3 -8.54 3.36 5.70
CA LEU A 3 -8.12 2.18 4.97
C LEU A 3 -6.70 2.41 4.46
N ILE A 4 -5.74 1.62 4.96
CA ILE A 4 -4.36 1.62 4.48
C ILE A 4 -4.30 0.77 3.22
N LEU A 5 -3.69 1.30 2.17
CA LEU A 5 -3.54 0.66 0.87
C LEU A 5 -2.12 0.13 0.70
N ASP A 6 -2.03 -1.17 0.46
CA ASP A 6 -0.84 -1.86 0.00
C ASP A 6 -0.67 -1.74 -1.53
N THR A 7 0.50 -2.07 -2.05
CA THR A 7 0.83 -2.00 -3.49
C THR A 7 -0.14 -2.83 -4.33
N GLY A 8 -0.41 -4.08 -3.93
CA GLY A 8 -1.20 -5.02 -4.73
C GLY A 8 -2.60 -4.49 -5.10
N PRO A 9 -3.48 -4.18 -4.14
CA PRO A 9 -4.81 -3.65 -4.44
C PRO A 9 -4.79 -2.32 -5.19
N LEU A 10 -3.83 -1.44 -4.87
CA LEU A 10 -3.74 -0.16 -5.54
C LEU A 10 -3.32 -0.34 -7.00
N TYR A 11 -2.32 -1.18 -7.29
CA TYR A 11 -1.90 -1.53 -8.64
C TYR A 11 -3.04 -2.18 -9.44
N ALA A 12 -3.69 -3.21 -8.88
CA ALA A 12 -4.80 -3.91 -9.53
C ALA A 12 -5.97 -2.94 -9.84
N SER A 13 -6.23 -1.95 -8.98
CA SER A 13 -7.26 -0.93 -9.25
C SER A 13 -6.91 -0.01 -10.45
N LEU A 14 -5.64 0.09 -10.82
CA LEU A 14 -5.14 0.92 -11.92
C LEU A 14 -5.02 0.12 -13.23
N ASP A 15 -4.69 -1.18 -13.16
CA ASP A 15 -4.59 -2.05 -14.33
C ASP A 15 -5.95 -2.69 -14.66
N ARG A 16 -6.57 -2.25 -15.75
CA ARG A 16 -7.86 -2.80 -16.22
C ARG A 16 -7.78 -4.27 -16.68
N SER A 17 -6.58 -4.79 -16.93
CA SER A 17 -6.35 -6.16 -17.35
C SER A 17 -6.02 -7.11 -16.20
N ASP A 18 -5.83 -6.58 -14.98
CA ASP A 18 -5.59 -7.38 -13.79
C ASP A 18 -6.85 -8.17 -13.40
N ASP A 19 -6.67 -9.45 -13.05
CA ASP A 19 -7.77 -10.35 -12.68
C ASP A 19 -8.55 -9.84 -11.45
N ASP A 20 -7.89 -9.09 -10.56
CA ASP A 20 -8.48 -8.50 -9.36
C ASP A 20 -8.97 -7.06 -9.55
N HIS A 21 -8.87 -6.50 -10.77
CA HIS A 21 -9.20 -5.10 -11.07
C HIS A 21 -10.56 -4.68 -10.53
N ALA A 22 -11.62 -5.41 -10.90
CA ALA A 22 -12.98 -5.06 -10.52
C ALA A 22 -13.17 -5.09 -8.99
N ARG A 23 -12.55 -6.06 -8.31
CA ARG A 23 -12.64 -6.24 -6.86
C ARG A 23 -11.91 -5.12 -6.11
N CYS A 24 -10.70 -4.79 -6.56
CA CYS A 24 -9.88 -3.75 -5.94
C CYS A 24 -10.44 -2.34 -6.22
N ARG A 25 -10.94 -2.11 -7.44
CA ARG A 25 -11.60 -0.85 -7.80
C ARG A 25 -12.84 -0.61 -6.96
N LEU A 26 -13.70 -1.61 -6.82
CA LEU A 26 -14.91 -1.51 -5.99
C LEU A 26 -14.58 -1.23 -4.53
N LEU A 27 -13.59 -1.92 -3.95
CA LEU A 27 -13.13 -1.68 -2.58
C LEU A 27 -12.73 -0.22 -2.33
N ILE A 28 -12.02 0.38 -3.27
CA ILE A 28 -11.56 1.77 -3.20
C ILE A 28 -12.74 2.74 -3.38
N GLU A 29 -13.63 2.49 -4.35
CA GLU A 29 -14.77 3.36 -4.65
C GLU A 29 -15.84 3.36 -3.56
N GLU A 30 -16.05 2.23 -2.87
CA GLU A 30 -17.03 2.10 -1.79
C GLU A 30 -16.49 2.51 -0.41
N ALA A 31 -15.19 2.82 -0.30
CA ALA A 31 -14.59 3.27 0.94
C ALA A 31 -15.14 4.64 1.36
N ASN A 32 -15.78 4.69 2.53
CA ASN A 32 -16.31 5.93 3.13
C ASN A 32 -15.36 6.53 4.18
N GLU A 33 -14.09 6.15 4.12
CA GLU A 33 -13.05 6.51 5.08
C GLU A 33 -11.78 6.98 4.35
N PRO A 34 -10.87 7.73 5.01
CA PRO A 34 -9.64 8.17 4.36
C PRO A 34 -8.85 6.99 3.81
N LEU A 35 -8.34 7.14 2.58
CA LEU A 35 -7.48 6.18 1.93
C LEU A 35 -6.03 6.60 2.12
N LEU A 36 -5.26 5.79 2.84
CA LEU A 36 -3.88 6.10 3.20
C LEU A 36 -2.91 5.26 2.38
N ILE A 37 -1.92 5.90 1.76
CA ILE A 37 -0.85 5.22 1.03
C ILE A 37 0.47 5.44 1.80
N PRO A 38 1.06 4.41 2.43
CA PRO A 38 2.40 4.50 2.96
C PRO A 38 3.38 4.90 1.85
N ALA A 39 4.23 5.90 2.07
CA ALA A 39 5.10 6.46 1.02
C ALA A 39 5.94 5.41 0.25
N PRO A 40 6.47 4.33 0.86
CA PRO A 40 7.18 3.28 0.13
C PRO A 40 6.35 2.54 -0.93
N VAL A 41 5.03 2.44 -0.73
CA VAL A 41 4.11 1.84 -1.73
C VAL A 41 4.12 2.64 -3.03
N LEU A 42 4.29 3.96 -2.98
CA LEU A 42 4.37 4.79 -4.19
C LEU A 42 5.61 4.47 -5.03
N VAL A 43 6.73 4.11 -4.39
CA VAL A 43 7.97 3.77 -5.08
C VAL A 43 7.81 2.44 -5.84
N GLU A 44 7.18 1.46 -5.20
CA GLU A 44 6.89 0.18 -5.85
C GLU A 44 5.86 0.35 -6.98
N LEU A 45 4.82 1.15 -6.76
CA LEU A 45 3.84 1.49 -7.79
C LEU A 45 4.47 2.19 -9.00
N ASP A 46 5.36 3.16 -8.80
CA ASP A 46 6.08 3.82 -9.91
C ASP A 46 6.80 2.78 -10.78
N TYR A 47 7.54 1.86 -10.13
CA TYR A 47 8.23 0.78 -10.83
C TYR A 47 7.27 -0.11 -11.65
N LEU A 48 6.15 -0.53 -11.05
CA LEU A 48 5.18 -1.41 -11.71
C LEU A 48 4.39 -0.70 -12.83
N ILE A 49 3.99 0.55 -12.60
CA ILE A 49 3.30 1.39 -13.60
C ILE A 49 4.21 1.61 -14.80
N HIS A 50 5.48 1.96 -14.57
CA HIS A 50 6.45 2.17 -15.64
C HIS A 50 6.64 0.92 -16.50
N ARG A 51 6.62 -0.26 -15.86
CA ARG A 51 6.82 -1.54 -16.55
C ARG A 51 5.61 -1.97 -17.40
N SER A 52 4.39 -1.66 -16.99
CA SER A 52 3.20 -2.32 -17.55
C SER A 52 2.06 -1.38 -18.01
N LEU A 53 1.89 -0.21 -17.39
CA LEU A 53 0.66 0.61 -17.55
C LEU A 53 0.90 1.94 -18.28
N GLY A 54 2.16 2.39 -18.32
CA GLY A 54 2.58 3.62 -18.99
C GLY A 54 2.41 4.88 -18.14
N PRO A 55 3.04 5.99 -18.56
CA PRO A 55 3.22 7.18 -17.70
C PRO A 55 1.93 7.93 -17.37
N GLY A 56 0.88 7.81 -18.20
CA GLY A 56 -0.40 8.48 -17.96
C GLY A 56 -1.09 8.03 -16.67
N VAL A 57 -0.87 6.78 -16.25
CA VAL A 57 -1.45 6.23 -15.02
C VAL A 57 -0.81 6.87 -13.79
N LEU A 58 0.52 7.08 -13.78
CA LEU A 58 1.20 7.78 -12.69
C LEU A 58 0.72 9.23 -12.58
N VAL A 59 0.55 9.92 -13.71
CA VAL A 59 0.03 11.30 -13.72
C VAL A 59 -1.38 11.37 -13.11
N ALA A 60 -2.25 10.41 -13.44
CA ALA A 60 -3.58 10.34 -12.85
C ALA A 60 -3.53 10.06 -11.33
N LEU A 61 -2.69 9.12 -10.89
CA LEU A 61 -2.50 8.83 -9.46
C LEU A 61 -2.02 10.06 -8.69
N LEU A 62 -1.08 10.83 -9.24
CA LEU A 62 -0.59 12.05 -8.62
C LEU A 62 -1.67 13.14 -8.55
N ALA A 63 -2.53 13.24 -9.56
CA ALA A 63 -3.68 14.15 -9.52
C ALA A 63 -4.70 13.73 -8.45
N ASP A 64 -4.93 12.42 -8.28
CA ASP A 64 -5.79 11.89 -7.22
C ASP A 64 -5.22 12.23 -5.82
N ILE A 65 -3.90 12.09 -5.63
CA ILE A 65 -3.22 12.51 -4.40
C ILE A 65 -3.37 14.02 -4.16
N ASP A 66 -3.14 14.87 -5.16
CA ASP A 66 -3.26 16.33 -5.05
C ASP A 66 -4.70 16.77 -4.70
N SER A 67 -5.70 16.08 -5.27
CA SER A 67 -7.11 16.33 -4.96
C SER A 67 -7.55 15.83 -3.57
N GLY A 68 -6.69 15.08 -2.87
CA GLY A 68 -6.98 14.48 -1.57
C GLY A 68 -7.78 13.18 -1.62
N ALA A 69 -7.95 12.57 -2.79
CA ALA A 69 -8.57 11.25 -2.92
C ALA A 69 -7.73 10.16 -2.22
N TYR A 70 -6.40 10.33 -2.20
CA TYR A 70 -5.48 9.55 -1.40
C TYR A 70 -4.61 10.47 -0.53
N GLN A 71 -4.28 10.02 0.68
CA GLN A 71 -3.35 10.71 1.57
C GLN A 71 -2.07 9.89 1.71
N VAL A 72 -0.93 10.51 1.42
CA VAL A 72 0.37 9.85 1.56
C VAL A 72 0.83 9.94 3.02
N VAL A 73 1.26 8.80 3.57
CA VAL A 73 1.79 8.71 4.93
C VAL A 73 3.29 8.46 4.87
N ASP A 74 4.07 9.44 5.32
CA ASP A 74 5.52 9.32 5.40
C ASP A 74 5.95 8.33 6.49
N VAL A 75 7.03 7.61 6.18
CA VAL A 75 7.74 6.77 7.15
C VAL A 75 8.61 7.67 8.02
N THR A 76 8.49 7.50 9.32
CA THR A 76 9.21 8.26 10.33
C THR A 76 10.45 7.52 10.83
N SER A 77 11.30 8.20 11.60
CA SER A 77 12.44 7.56 12.25
C SER A 77 12.05 6.43 13.22
N THR A 78 10.89 6.54 13.87
CA THR A 78 10.33 5.47 14.71
C THR A 78 9.88 4.27 13.89
N ASP A 79 9.32 4.51 12.70
CA ASP A 79 8.89 3.44 11.80
C ASP A 79 10.10 2.66 11.28
N HIS A 80 11.22 3.32 10.94
CA HIS A 80 12.44 2.63 10.51
C HIS A 80 12.98 1.64 11.55
N ARG A 81 12.89 1.98 12.84
CA ARG A 81 13.26 1.03 13.91
C ARG A 81 12.33 -0.18 13.89
N ARG A 82 11.02 0.05 13.80
CA ARG A 82 10.04 -1.03 13.78
C ARG A 82 10.15 -1.90 12.52
N ILE A 83 10.40 -1.29 11.36
CA ILE A 83 10.69 -1.97 10.10
C ILE A 83 11.88 -2.91 10.26
N ALA A 84 12.98 -2.44 10.86
CA ALA A 84 14.15 -3.28 11.09
C ALA A 84 13.83 -4.48 12.01
N GLU A 85 13.06 -4.27 13.07
CA GLU A 85 12.60 -5.35 13.97
C GLU A 85 11.70 -6.37 13.24
N LEU A 86 10.82 -5.91 12.36
CA LEU A 86 9.94 -6.77 11.56
C LEU A 86 10.74 -7.60 10.56
N CYS A 87 11.67 -6.98 9.84
CA CYS A 87 12.55 -7.68 8.90
C CYS A 87 13.43 -8.72 9.60
N ASP A 88 13.95 -8.41 10.79
CA ASP A 88 14.74 -9.37 11.58
C ASP A 88 13.88 -10.54 12.08
N ARG A 89 12.71 -10.22 12.66
CA ARG A 89 11.74 -11.20 13.19
C ARG A 89 11.24 -12.16 12.11
N TYR A 90 10.99 -11.67 10.91
CA TYR A 90 10.45 -12.43 9.79
C TYR A 90 11.48 -12.66 8.69
N SER A 91 12.76 -12.77 9.06
CA SER A 91 13.88 -12.96 8.12
C SER A 91 13.75 -14.21 7.25
N ASP A 92 13.15 -15.28 7.76
CA ASP A 92 12.87 -16.51 6.99
C ASP A 92 11.78 -16.33 5.91
N MET A 93 10.99 -15.26 5.98
CA MET A 93 9.88 -14.99 5.06
C MET A 93 10.22 -13.94 3.99
N ASP A 94 11.38 -13.27 4.12
CA ASP A 94 11.84 -12.21 3.22
C ASP A 94 10.76 -11.17 2.89
N ILE A 95 10.13 -10.63 3.95
CA ILE A 95 8.97 -9.74 3.81
C ILE A 95 9.30 -8.40 3.09
N GLY A 96 10.58 -8.07 2.96
CA GLY A 96 11.01 -6.84 2.29
C GLY A 96 10.67 -5.55 3.05
N TYR A 97 11.21 -4.44 2.53
CA TYR A 97 11.06 -3.12 3.17
C TYR A 97 9.64 -2.56 3.06
N VAL A 98 8.96 -2.76 1.93
CA VAL A 98 7.63 -2.18 1.68
C VAL A 98 6.59 -2.80 2.61
N ASP A 99 6.49 -4.13 2.68
CA ASP A 99 5.53 -4.79 3.57
C ASP A 99 5.79 -4.46 5.05
N ALA A 100 7.06 -4.45 5.46
CA ALA A 100 7.45 -4.05 6.81
C ALA A 100 7.08 -2.59 7.11
N ALA A 101 7.20 -1.69 6.13
CA ALA A 101 6.83 -0.28 6.28
C ALA A 101 5.30 -0.09 6.33
N VAL A 102 4.55 -0.82 5.51
CA VAL A 102 3.09 -0.85 5.56
C VAL A 102 2.64 -1.27 6.95
N LEU A 103 3.19 -2.37 7.49
CA LEU A 103 2.85 -2.85 8.82
C LEU A 103 3.24 -1.87 9.93
N ALA A 104 4.43 -1.27 9.86
CA ALA A 104 4.84 -0.26 10.83
C ALA A 104 3.90 0.97 10.84
N VAL A 105 3.41 1.39 9.66
CA VAL A 105 2.43 2.48 9.55
C VAL A 105 1.08 2.07 10.12
N VAL A 106 0.59 0.87 9.81
CA VAL A 106 -0.64 0.29 10.40
C VAL A 106 -0.55 0.33 11.93
N GLU A 107 0.53 -0.18 12.51
CA GLU A 107 0.74 -0.22 13.95
C GLU A 107 0.82 1.18 14.58
N ARG A 108 1.59 2.10 13.97
CA ARG A 108 1.75 3.47 14.50
C ARG A 108 0.44 4.24 14.49
N LEU A 109 -0.36 4.10 13.44
CA LEU A 109 -1.64 4.81 13.32
C LEU A 109 -2.76 4.12 14.12
N GLY A 110 -2.55 2.88 14.58
CA GLY A 110 -3.58 2.09 15.24
C GLY A 110 -4.73 1.76 14.29
N GLU A 111 -4.46 1.68 12.98
CA GLU A 111 -5.48 1.50 11.95
C GLU A 111 -5.53 0.01 11.53
N PRO A 112 -6.61 -0.74 11.87
CA PRO A 112 -6.65 -2.19 11.69
C PRO A 112 -7.03 -2.62 10.27
N LYS A 113 -7.41 -1.67 9.40
CA LYS A 113 -7.89 -1.95 8.04
C LYS A 113 -6.76 -1.79 7.04
N LEU A 114 -6.31 -2.93 6.51
CA LEU A 114 -5.34 -3.00 5.42
C LEU A 114 -5.99 -3.62 4.19
N ALA A 115 -6.02 -2.90 3.08
CA ALA A 115 -6.28 -3.47 1.79
C ALA A 115 -4.98 -4.12 1.30
N THR A 116 -4.96 -5.45 1.22
CA THR A 116 -3.86 -6.23 0.61
C THR A 116 -4.41 -7.44 -0.14
N LEU A 117 -3.70 -7.85 -1.20
CA LEU A 117 -3.92 -9.12 -1.89
C LEU A 117 -3.17 -10.27 -1.20
N ASP A 118 -2.10 -9.96 -0.47
CA ASP A 118 -1.25 -10.92 0.26
C ASP A 118 -1.78 -11.22 1.67
N ARG A 119 -3.05 -11.62 1.75
CA ARG A 119 -3.76 -11.88 3.01
C ARG A 119 -3.09 -12.95 3.88
N ARG A 120 -2.41 -13.92 3.26
CA ARG A 120 -1.66 -14.96 3.98
C ARG A 120 -0.36 -14.42 4.58
N HIS A 121 0.29 -13.51 3.85
CA HIS A 121 1.54 -12.89 4.27
C HIS A 121 1.28 -11.99 5.48
N PHE A 122 0.39 -11.01 5.36
CA PHE A 122 0.08 -10.10 6.46
C PHE A 122 -0.64 -10.77 7.64
N GLY A 123 -1.38 -11.84 7.40
CA GLY A 123 -2.12 -12.55 8.46
C GLY A 123 -1.24 -13.19 9.54
N VAL A 124 0.05 -13.40 9.28
CA VAL A 124 1.01 -13.97 10.23
C VAL A 124 1.94 -12.93 10.88
N LEU A 125 1.93 -11.69 10.38
CA LEU A 125 2.78 -10.61 10.90
C LEU A 125 2.16 -9.92 12.12
N ARG A 126 2.99 -9.59 13.11
CA ARG A 126 2.65 -8.94 14.38
C ARG A 126 3.82 -8.13 14.94
#